data_AF-A0A5M9NCD2-F1
#
_entry.id   AF-A0A5M9NCD2-F1
#
_cell.length_a   1.000
_cell.length_b   1.000
_cell.length_c   1.000
_cell.angle_alpha   90.00
_cell.angle_beta   90.00
_cell.angle_gamma   90.00
#
_symmetry.space_group_name_H-M   'P 1'
#
loop_
_entity.id
_entity.type
_entity.pdbx_description
1 polymer ?
#
loop_
_entity_poly.entity_id
_entity_poly.type
_entity_poly.pdbx_seq_one_letter_code
_entity_poly.pdbx_strand_id
1 'polypeptide(L)'
;MNPTKKEKIVLGCLAYAASKLWNTANYERRNWSKESGAAYPDWYRQKKELKDHFWYKNLPSQTAQEVLKQLSESWKSFYTLKKTGGVKNPKPPGYKHTNSNVRYLNNGFVLGNGTVRLSLPKKLRGYLKEKYSITDRYLFLKMPAGKEISGTPKIVEIISLPNNKKYSLNIIVEKQDVKLKENNDIYMGIDLGVNNLITAYISTGKTFIISGRQLLSINRYFD
;
A
#
# COMPACT_ATOMS: atom_id res chain seq x y z
N MET A 1 -9.99 -11.34 -4.65
CA MET A 1 -11.20 -11.18 -5.50
C MET A 1 -10.96 -11.82 -6.87
N ASN A 2 -12.03 -12.29 -7.51
CA ASN A 2 -12.03 -12.85 -8.87
C ASN A 2 -12.76 -11.88 -9.82
N PRO A 3 -12.07 -10.83 -10.33
CA PRO A 3 -12.72 -9.84 -11.15
C PRO A 3 -13.20 -10.40 -12.49
N THR A 4 -14.25 -9.80 -13.03
CA THR A 4 -14.73 -10.06 -14.39
C THR A 4 -13.66 -9.72 -15.43
N LYS A 5 -13.83 -10.18 -16.68
CA LYS A 5 -12.90 -9.84 -17.78
C LYS A 5 -12.74 -8.32 -17.94
N LYS A 6 -13.85 -7.58 -17.86
CA LYS A 6 -13.88 -6.11 -17.93
C LYS A 6 -13.09 -5.48 -16.78
N GLU A 7 -13.36 -5.90 -15.54
CA GLU A 7 -12.64 -5.41 -14.36
C GLU A 7 -11.14 -5.69 -14.45
N LYS A 8 -10.74 -6.89 -14.91
CA LYS A 8 -9.32 -7.24 -15.11
C LYS A 8 -8.61 -6.30 -16.08
N ILE A 9 -9.26 -5.92 -17.17
CA ILE A 9 -8.70 -4.97 -18.15
C ILE A 9 -8.47 -3.60 -17.49
N VAL A 10 -9.49 -3.07 -16.80
CA VAL A 10 -9.41 -1.76 -16.14
C VAL A 10 -8.34 -1.77 -15.03
N LEU A 11 -8.36 -2.78 -14.17
CA LEU A 11 -7.37 -2.96 -13.10
C LEU A 11 -5.95 -3.12 -13.65
N GLY A 12 -5.78 -3.89 -14.73
CA GLY A 12 -4.50 -4.05 -15.39
C GLY A 12 -3.96 -2.73 -15.94
N CYS A 13 -4.82 -1.91 -16.57
CA CYS A 13 -4.42 -0.59 -17.07
C CYS A 13 -4.00 0.35 -15.95
N LEU A 14 -4.74 0.39 -14.84
CA LEU A 14 -4.40 1.21 -13.67
C LEU A 14 -3.06 0.76 -13.04
N ALA A 15 -2.89 -0.54 -12.83
CA ALA A 15 -1.69 -1.10 -12.20
C ALA A 15 -0.45 -0.94 -13.09
N TYR A 16 -0.62 -1.01 -14.41
CA TYR A 16 0.42 -0.72 -15.39
C TYR A 16 0.77 0.77 -15.43
N ALA A 17 -0.22 1.67 -15.43
CA ALA A 17 0.04 3.10 -15.38
C ALA A 17 0.79 3.49 -14.08
N ALA A 18 0.42 2.89 -12.94
CA ALA A 18 1.13 3.07 -11.67
C ALA A 18 2.59 2.61 -11.74
N SER A 19 2.86 1.44 -12.31
CA SER A 19 4.24 0.92 -12.44
C SER A 19 5.08 1.81 -13.35
N LYS A 20 4.52 2.32 -14.45
CA LYS A 20 5.22 3.21 -15.36
C LYS A 20 5.44 4.61 -14.79
N LEU A 21 4.48 5.16 -14.04
CA LEU A 21 4.67 6.43 -13.34
C LEU A 21 5.77 6.30 -12.28
N TRP A 22 5.77 5.23 -11.49
CA TRP A 22 6.86 4.92 -10.56
C TRP A 22 8.21 4.90 -11.27
N ASN A 23 8.33 4.17 -12.38
CA ASN A 23 9.59 4.06 -13.10
C ASN A 23 10.05 5.39 -13.68
N THR A 24 9.14 6.20 -14.21
CA THR A 24 9.43 7.54 -14.75
C THR A 24 10.04 8.43 -13.65
N ALA A 25 9.35 8.56 -12.51
CA ALA A 25 9.82 9.36 -11.40
C ALA A 25 11.09 8.77 -10.74
N ASN A 26 11.23 7.45 -10.73
CA ASN A 26 12.41 6.79 -10.15
C ASN A 26 13.64 6.96 -11.06
N TYR A 27 13.44 7.02 -12.37
CA TYR A 27 14.51 7.31 -13.32
C TYR A 27 15.11 8.71 -13.06
N GLU A 28 14.27 9.74 -12.87
CA GLU A 28 14.75 11.09 -12.52
C GLU A 28 15.61 11.07 -11.24
N ARG A 29 15.16 10.35 -10.19
CA ARG A 29 15.88 10.27 -8.92
C ARG A 29 17.17 9.46 -9.01
N ARG A 30 17.20 8.39 -9.80
CA ARG A 30 18.38 7.53 -9.97
C ARG A 30 19.49 8.20 -10.78
N ASN A 31 19.12 9.05 -11.74
CA ASN A 31 20.09 9.77 -12.57
C ASN A 31 20.43 11.17 -12.04
N TRP A 32 19.83 11.57 -10.92
CA TRP A 32 20.17 12.84 -10.29
C TRP A 32 21.53 12.74 -9.61
N SER A 33 22.40 13.72 -9.87
CA SER A 33 23.65 13.91 -9.13
C SER A 33 23.71 15.33 -8.55
N LYS A 34 24.47 15.49 -7.46
CA LYS A 34 24.74 16.80 -6.88
C LYS A 34 25.54 17.70 -7.85
N GLU A 35 26.38 17.12 -8.71
CA GLU A 35 27.18 17.89 -9.68
C GLU A 35 26.32 18.53 -10.78
N SER A 36 25.10 18.02 -11.02
CA SER A 36 24.20 18.59 -12.03
C SER A 36 23.74 20.03 -11.74
N GLY A 37 23.93 20.52 -10.51
CA GLY A 37 23.41 21.83 -10.07
C GLY A 37 21.88 21.89 -9.95
N ALA A 38 21.16 20.86 -10.40
CA ALA A 38 19.71 20.81 -10.33
C ALA A 38 19.24 20.42 -8.92
N ALA A 39 18.14 21.02 -8.46
CA ALA A 39 17.48 20.62 -7.23
C ALA A 39 17.05 19.14 -7.28
N TYR A 40 17.15 18.44 -6.15
CA TYR A 40 16.72 17.03 -6.07
C TYR A 40 15.25 16.88 -6.48
N PRO A 41 14.88 15.90 -7.34
CA PRO A 41 13.51 15.67 -7.76
C PRO A 41 12.69 15.00 -6.64
N ASP A 42 12.37 15.80 -5.62
CA ASP A 42 11.57 15.38 -4.48
C ASP A 42 10.09 15.17 -4.84
N TRP A 43 9.29 14.77 -3.84
CA TRP A 43 7.87 14.52 -4.07
C TRP A 43 7.10 15.76 -4.53
N TYR A 44 7.37 16.94 -3.97
CA TYR A 44 6.65 18.17 -4.31
C TYR A 44 6.91 18.58 -5.75
N ARG A 45 8.19 18.54 -6.17
CA ARG A 45 8.62 18.84 -7.53
C ARG A 45 8.02 17.85 -8.53
N GLN A 46 8.19 16.55 -8.30
CA GLN A 46 7.66 15.52 -9.19
C GLN A 46 6.13 15.54 -9.29
N LYS A 47 5.43 15.83 -8.19
CA LYS A 47 3.98 16.00 -8.17
C LYS A 47 3.53 17.16 -9.07
N LYS A 48 4.29 18.26 -9.12
CA LYS A 48 4.01 19.42 -9.96
C LYS A 48 4.36 19.14 -11.43
N GLU A 49 5.57 18.67 -11.68
CA GLU A 49 6.12 18.51 -13.03
C GLU A 49 5.49 17.34 -13.80
N LEU A 50 5.21 16.21 -13.14
CA LEU A 50 4.62 15.05 -13.79
C LEU A 50 3.10 15.12 -13.91
N LYS A 51 2.45 16.21 -13.46
CA LYS A 51 0.98 16.35 -13.47
C LYS A 51 0.36 16.15 -14.85
N ASP A 52 1.06 16.57 -15.90
CA ASP A 52 0.64 16.45 -17.30
C ASP A 52 1.26 15.27 -18.05
N HIS A 53 2.08 14.47 -17.35
CA HIS A 53 2.68 13.27 -17.90
C HIS A 53 1.62 12.21 -18.27
N PHE A 54 1.87 11.46 -19.35
CA PHE A 54 0.93 10.46 -19.86
C PHE A 54 0.49 9.45 -18.80
N TRP A 55 1.43 8.84 -18.07
CA TRP A 55 1.11 7.86 -17.03
C TRP A 55 0.39 8.46 -15.83
N TYR A 56 0.69 9.72 -15.48
CA TYR A 56 -0.02 10.43 -14.42
C TYR A 56 -1.49 10.63 -14.78
N LYS A 57 -1.79 11.11 -16.00
CA LYS A 57 -3.17 11.34 -16.46
C LYS A 57 -4.00 10.05 -16.61
N ASN A 58 -3.35 8.90 -16.73
CA ASN A 58 -3.99 7.59 -16.75
C ASN A 58 -4.33 7.04 -15.35
N LEU A 59 -4.04 7.80 -14.30
CA LEU A 59 -4.45 7.55 -12.92
C LEU A 59 -5.34 8.69 -12.40
N PRO A 60 -6.23 8.44 -11.44
CA PRO A 60 -6.83 9.52 -10.66
C PRO A 60 -5.72 10.38 -10.02
N SER A 61 -5.93 11.70 -9.94
CA SER A 61 -4.87 12.62 -9.47
C SER A 61 -4.32 12.26 -8.09
N GLN A 62 -5.18 11.88 -7.14
CA GLN A 62 -4.74 11.47 -5.80
C GLN A 62 -3.96 10.14 -5.84
N THR A 63 -4.40 9.19 -6.65
CA THR A 63 -3.69 7.91 -6.86
C THR A 63 -2.30 8.11 -7.46
N ALA A 64 -2.16 9.00 -8.46
CA ALA A 64 -0.87 9.33 -9.05
C ALA A 64 0.08 9.96 -8.01
N GLN A 65 -0.43 10.88 -7.20
CA GLN A 65 0.34 11.52 -6.12
C GLN A 65 0.78 10.52 -5.05
N GLU A 66 -0.05 9.53 -4.74
CA GLU A 66 0.27 8.47 -3.79
C GLU A 66 1.38 7.57 -4.33
N VAL A 67 1.38 7.22 -5.63
CA VAL A 67 2.50 6.49 -6.26
C VAL A 67 3.82 7.24 -6.11
N LEU A 68 3.82 8.55 -6.38
CA LEU A 68 5.01 9.40 -6.20
C LEU A 68 5.42 9.51 -4.72
N LYS A 69 4.45 9.53 -3.80
CA LYS A 69 4.69 9.59 -2.36
C LYS A 69 5.35 8.30 -1.86
N GLN A 70 4.84 7.13 -2.25
CA GLN A 70 5.42 5.83 -1.92
C GLN A 70 6.85 5.69 -2.42
N LEU A 71 7.14 6.19 -3.63
CA LEU A 71 8.51 6.27 -4.16
C LEU A 71 9.38 7.14 -3.26
N SER A 72 8.85 8.28 -2.80
CA SER A 72 9.57 9.19 -1.91
C SER A 72 9.88 8.61 -0.55
N GLU A 73 8.92 7.90 0.04
CA GLU A 73 9.11 7.15 1.29
C GLU A 73 10.16 6.05 1.10
N SER A 74 10.15 5.35 -0.04
CA SER A 74 11.15 4.31 -0.34
C SER A 74 12.57 4.86 -0.44
N TRP A 75 12.75 6.03 -1.07
CA TRP A 75 14.04 6.72 -1.10
C TRP A 75 14.47 7.21 0.28
N LYS A 76 13.53 7.76 1.08
CA LYS A 76 13.81 8.17 2.46
C LYS A 76 14.31 6.97 3.29
N SER A 77 13.61 5.83 3.22
CA SER A 77 14.02 4.60 3.91
C SER A 77 15.40 4.11 3.47
N PHE A 78 15.69 4.15 2.17
CA PHE A 78 17.02 3.80 1.63
C PHE A 78 18.13 4.68 2.22
N TYR A 79 17.94 6.00 2.25
CA TYR A 79 18.95 6.91 2.81
C TYR A 79 19.10 6.75 4.32
N THR A 80 18.01 6.51 5.05
CA THR A 80 18.07 6.17 6.48
C THR A 80 18.89 4.91 6.70
N LEU A 81 18.63 3.85 5.94
CA LEU A 81 19.36 2.57 6.05
C LEU A 81 20.85 2.70 5.73
N LYS A 82 21.19 3.54 4.75
CA LYS A 82 22.59 3.85 4.42
C LYS A 82 23.31 4.57 5.58
N LYS A 83 22.60 5.40 6.35
CA LYS A 83 23.15 6.09 7.52
C LYS A 83 23.31 5.18 8.73
N THR A 84 22.40 4.24 8.96
CA THR A 84 22.45 3.35 10.13
C THR A 84 23.53 2.27 10.01
N GLY A 85 23.97 1.92 8.81
CA GLY A 85 25.00 0.89 8.59
C GLY A 85 24.56 -0.54 8.92
N GLY A 86 23.33 -0.75 9.39
CA GLY A 86 22.81 -2.06 9.79
C GLY A 86 22.64 -3.06 8.64
N VAL A 87 22.76 -2.61 7.39
CA VAL A 87 22.80 -3.45 6.20
C VAL A 87 24.04 -3.08 5.39
N LYS A 88 24.92 -4.05 5.13
CA LYS A 88 26.23 -3.85 4.50
C LYS A 88 26.15 -3.16 3.13
N ASN A 89 25.12 -3.49 2.33
CA ASN A 89 24.92 -2.97 0.98
C ASN A 89 23.44 -2.69 0.71
N PRO A 90 22.87 -1.60 1.25
CA PRO A 90 21.47 -1.27 0.99
C PRO A 90 21.30 -0.98 -0.51
N LYS A 91 20.23 -1.49 -1.11
CA LYS A 91 19.92 -1.25 -2.53
C LYS A 91 18.90 -0.09 -2.65
N PRO A 92 19.08 0.84 -3.60
CA PRO A 92 18.11 1.89 -3.85
C PRO A 92 16.79 1.32 -4.41
N PRO A 93 15.67 2.06 -4.31
CA PRO A 93 14.38 1.63 -4.82
C PRO A 93 14.45 1.13 -6.28
N GLY A 94 14.03 -0.11 -6.51
CA GLY A 94 14.07 -0.75 -7.83
C GLY A 94 13.02 -0.23 -8.81
N TYR A 95 13.19 -0.55 -10.08
CA TYR A 95 12.15 -0.39 -11.08
C TYR A 95 11.08 -1.48 -10.93
N LYS A 96 9.86 -1.16 -11.33
CA LYS A 96 8.72 -2.07 -11.37
C LYS A 96 8.67 -2.71 -12.75
N HIS A 97 8.91 -4.03 -12.80
CA HIS A 97 8.81 -4.83 -14.02
C HIS A 97 7.44 -5.49 -14.19
N THR A 98 6.63 -5.46 -13.13
CA THR A 98 5.27 -5.99 -13.09
C THR A 98 4.28 -4.90 -12.65
N ASN A 99 3.00 -5.23 -12.75
CA ASN A 99 1.92 -4.36 -12.31
C ASN A 99 2.08 -3.98 -10.83
N SER A 100 1.98 -2.68 -10.55
CA SER A 100 2.11 -2.14 -9.19
C SER A 100 0.76 -2.06 -8.50
N ASN A 101 0.79 -1.99 -7.18
CA ASN A 101 -0.40 -1.73 -6.39
C ASN A 101 -0.96 -0.35 -6.71
N VAL A 102 -2.28 -0.21 -6.60
CA VAL A 102 -3.00 1.04 -6.87
C VAL A 102 -3.76 1.44 -5.62
N ARG A 103 -3.49 2.65 -5.11
CA ARG A 103 -4.16 3.20 -3.92
C ARG A 103 -5.14 4.30 -4.30
N TYR A 104 -6.34 4.21 -3.75
CA TYR A 104 -7.39 5.22 -3.83
C TYR A 104 -7.60 5.80 -2.42
N LEU A 105 -7.55 7.12 -2.32
CA LEU A 105 -7.87 7.87 -1.09
C LEU A 105 -9.36 8.24 -1.09
N ASN A 106 -9.86 8.81 0.02
CA ASN A 106 -11.29 9.06 0.30
C ASN A 106 -12.12 9.61 -0.86
N ASN A 107 -11.58 10.54 -1.66
CA ASN A 107 -12.34 11.15 -2.76
C ASN A 107 -12.30 10.30 -4.05
N GLY A 108 -11.44 9.28 -4.09
CA GLY A 108 -11.24 8.37 -5.20
C GLY A 108 -12.14 7.14 -5.16
N PHE A 109 -12.74 6.81 -4.01
CA PHE A 109 -13.59 5.64 -3.83
C PHE A 109 -14.87 5.93 -3.04
N VAL A 110 -15.88 5.07 -3.20
CA VAL A 110 -17.07 5.02 -2.33
C VAL A 110 -17.33 3.57 -1.97
N LEU A 111 -17.60 3.31 -0.69
CA LEU A 111 -18.02 2.00 -0.20
C LEU A 111 -19.54 2.02 0.03
N GLY A 112 -20.23 0.99 -0.42
CA GLY A 112 -21.67 0.86 -0.22
C GLY A 112 -22.24 -0.40 -0.85
N ASN A 113 -23.29 -0.96 -0.24
CA ASN A 113 -24.03 -2.13 -0.76
C ASN A 113 -23.13 -3.33 -1.10
N GLY A 114 -22.11 -3.60 -0.27
CA GLY A 114 -21.15 -4.69 -0.50
C GLY A 114 -20.23 -4.47 -1.71
N THR A 115 -20.09 -3.23 -2.19
CA THR A 115 -19.25 -2.88 -3.33
C THR A 115 -18.31 -1.72 -3.03
N VAL A 116 -17.21 -1.70 -3.77
CA VAL A 116 -16.26 -0.59 -3.84
C VAL A 116 -16.37 0.04 -5.21
N ARG A 117 -16.83 1.29 -5.25
CA ARG A 117 -16.84 2.10 -6.47
C ARG A 117 -15.55 2.92 -6.53
N LEU A 118 -14.80 2.80 -7.62
CA LEU A 118 -13.56 3.52 -7.88
C LEU A 118 -13.73 4.47 -9.06
N SER A 119 -13.20 5.68 -8.93
CA SER A 119 -13.18 6.67 -10.01
C SER A 119 -12.18 6.29 -11.13
N LEU A 120 -12.57 6.52 -12.38
CA LEU A 120 -11.71 6.32 -13.54
C LEU A 120 -11.30 7.66 -14.19
N PRO A 121 -10.00 7.89 -14.44
CA PRO A 121 -9.52 9.15 -14.98
C PRO A 121 -9.90 9.32 -16.46
N LYS A 122 -10.10 10.56 -16.90
CA LYS A 122 -10.59 10.88 -18.25
C LYS A 122 -9.69 10.30 -19.35
N LYS A 123 -8.36 10.35 -19.20
CA LYS A 123 -7.41 9.83 -20.21
C LYS A 123 -7.53 8.32 -20.35
N LEU A 124 -7.59 7.59 -19.24
CA LEU A 124 -7.78 6.13 -19.25
C LEU A 124 -9.13 5.76 -19.88
N ARG A 125 -10.21 6.49 -19.57
CA ARG A 125 -11.53 6.24 -20.17
C ARG A 125 -11.54 6.39 -21.69
N GLY A 126 -10.77 7.34 -22.23
CA GLY A 126 -10.58 7.45 -23.69
C GLY A 126 -9.97 6.18 -24.29
N TYR A 127 -8.85 5.73 -23.72
CA TYR A 127 -8.20 4.48 -24.14
C TYR A 127 -9.10 3.25 -24.00
N LEU A 128 -9.81 3.13 -22.87
CA LEU A 128 -10.74 2.03 -22.61
C LEU A 128 -11.90 1.99 -23.61
N LYS A 129 -12.42 3.16 -23.99
CA LYS A 129 -13.47 3.28 -25.00
C LYS A 129 -12.96 2.85 -26.37
N GLU A 130 -11.82 3.38 -26.81
CA GLU A 130 -11.26 3.11 -28.13
C GLU A 130 -10.80 1.66 -28.30
N LYS A 131 -10.15 1.09 -27.28
CA LYS A 131 -9.50 -0.23 -27.41
C LYS A 131 -10.41 -1.40 -27.01
N TYR A 132 -11.37 -1.17 -26.13
CA TYR A 132 -12.17 -2.24 -25.51
C TYR A 132 -13.68 -1.95 -25.50
N SER A 133 -14.15 -0.83 -26.07
CA SER A 133 -15.55 -0.39 -26.02
C SER A 133 -16.09 -0.23 -24.60
N ILE A 134 -15.20 0.02 -23.61
CA ILE A 134 -15.55 0.22 -22.21
C ILE A 134 -15.78 1.73 -21.97
N THR A 135 -17.02 2.11 -21.69
CA THR A 135 -17.43 3.53 -21.50
C THR A 135 -17.68 3.90 -20.03
N ASP A 136 -17.46 2.95 -19.11
CA ASP A 136 -17.71 3.12 -17.68
C ASP A 136 -16.97 4.34 -17.11
N ARG A 137 -17.67 5.14 -16.28
CA ARG A 137 -17.05 6.24 -15.52
C ARG A 137 -16.41 5.78 -14.22
N TYR A 138 -16.88 4.65 -13.70
CA TYR A 138 -16.50 4.08 -12.42
C TYR A 138 -16.28 2.58 -12.58
N LEU A 139 -15.34 2.04 -11.80
CA LEU A 139 -15.15 0.60 -11.63
C LEU A 139 -15.84 0.16 -10.35
N PHE A 140 -16.70 -0.85 -10.42
CA PHE A 140 -17.37 -1.42 -9.26
C PHE A 140 -16.77 -2.79 -8.96
N LEU A 141 -16.26 -2.97 -7.74
CA LEU A 141 -15.68 -4.23 -7.28
C LEU A 141 -16.54 -4.79 -6.15
N LYS A 142 -16.99 -6.04 -6.29
CA LYS A 142 -17.73 -6.72 -5.23
C LYS A 142 -16.79 -7.07 -4.07
N MET A 143 -17.24 -6.75 -2.86
CA MET A 143 -16.60 -7.22 -1.64
C MET A 143 -17.11 -8.63 -1.30
N PRO A 144 -16.31 -9.46 -0.60
CA PRO A 144 -16.80 -10.72 -0.04
C PRO A 144 -17.96 -10.46 0.91
N ALA A 145 -19.02 -11.27 0.81
CA ALA A 145 -20.17 -11.19 1.72
C ALA A 145 -19.75 -11.45 3.17
N GLY A 146 -20.48 -10.86 4.13
CA GLY A 146 -20.27 -11.07 5.57
C GLY A 146 -19.05 -10.38 6.17
N LYS A 147 -18.35 -9.51 5.42
CA LYS A 147 -17.27 -8.68 5.96
C LYS A 147 -17.77 -7.28 6.29
N GLU A 148 -18.06 -7.04 7.56
CA GLU A 148 -18.30 -5.70 8.06
C GLU A 148 -16.99 -4.91 8.16
N ILE A 149 -17.02 -3.66 7.73
CA ILE A 149 -15.90 -2.74 7.89
C ILE A 149 -16.14 -1.93 9.15
N SER A 150 -15.34 -2.20 10.18
CA SER A 150 -15.32 -1.42 11.42
C SER A 150 -14.27 -0.31 11.33
N GLY A 151 -14.68 0.94 11.52
CA GLY A 151 -13.83 2.14 11.45
C GLY A 151 -14.09 2.99 10.20
N THR A 152 -13.37 4.10 10.07
CA THR A 152 -13.49 5.03 8.94
C THR A 152 -12.53 4.62 7.83
N PRO A 153 -13.01 4.19 6.65
CA PRO A 153 -12.15 3.86 5.52
C PRO A 153 -11.34 5.09 5.07
N LYS A 154 -10.02 4.91 4.92
CA LYS A 154 -9.10 5.97 4.45
C LYS A 154 -8.49 5.66 3.09
N ILE A 155 -8.19 4.39 2.86
CA ILE A 155 -7.51 3.96 1.63
C ILE A 155 -8.13 2.65 1.17
N VAL A 156 -8.41 2.57 -0.13
CA VAL A 156 -8.60 1.31 -0.82
C VAL A 156 -7.34 1.02 -1.62
N GLU A 157 -6.68 -0.09 -1.33
CA GLU A 157 -5.51 -0.57 -2.06
C GLU A 157 -5.87 -1.82 -2.87
N ILE A 158 -5.57 -1.78 -4.16
CA ILE A 158 -5.69 -2.91 -5.07
C ILE A 158 -4.30 -3.48 -5.32
N ILE A 159 -4.11 -4.74 -4.96
CA ILE A 159 -2.84 -5.45 -5.14
C ILE A 159 -2.98 -6.41 -6.31
N SER A 160 -2.11 -6.26 -7.30
CA SER A 160 -1.98 -7.25 -8.37
C SER A 160 -1.21 -8.45 -7.84
N LEU A 161 -1.83 -9.63 -7.82
CA LEU A 161 -1.18 -10.85 -7.37
C LEU A 161 -0.40 -11.50 -8.53
N PRO A 162 0.61 -12.35 -8.24
CA PRO A 162 1.37 -13.06 -9.26
C PRO A 162 0.48 -13.74 -10.31
N ASN A 163 0.96 -13.77 -11.55
CA ASN A 163 0.26 -14.28 -12.75
C ASN A 163 -0.91 -13.42 -13.28
N ASN A 164 -1.09 -12.18 -12.81
CA ASN A 164 -2.08 -11.19 -13.32
C ASN A 164 -3.55 -11.65 -13.34
N LYS A 165 -3.88 -12.79 -12.73
CA LYS A 165 -5.23 -13.39 -12.79
C LYS A 165 -6.08 -13.08 -11.56
N LYS A 166 -5.46 -12.72 -10.44
CA LYS A 166 -6.11 -12.43 -9.17
C LYS A 166 -5.67 -11.08 -8.63
N TYR A 167 -6.55 -10.46 -7.86
CA TYR A 167 -6.27 -9.20 -7.18
C TYR A 167 -6.67 -9.32 -5.71
N SER A 168 -5.92 -8.68 -4.83
CA SER A 168 -6.38 -8.41 -3.46
C SER A 168 -7.00 -7.01 -3.39
N LEU A 169 -8.02 -6.89 -2.56
CA LEU A 169 -8.66 -5.63 -2.22
C LEU A 169 -8.44 -5.41 -0.73
N ASN A 170 -7.59 -4.46 -0.38
CA ASN A 170 -7.31 -4.09 0.99
C ASN A 170 -8.03 -2.77 1.30
N ILE A 171 -8.76 -2.73 2.41
CA ILE A 171 -9.44 -1.53 2.89
C ILE A 171 -8.78 -1.15 4.19
N ILE A 172 -8.04 -0.04 4.17
CA ILE A 172 -7.33 0.50 5.33
C ILE A 172 -8.28 1.46 6.02
N VAL A 173 -8.56 1.18 7.29
CA VAL A 173 -9.48 1.93 8.14
C VAL A 173 -8.73 2.63 9.26
N GLU A 174 -9.15 3.84 9.58
CA GLU A 174 -8.82 4.50 10.82
C GLU A 174 -9.83 4.05 11.88
N LYS A 175 -9.32 3.57 13.02
CA LYS A 175 -10.14 3.29 14.20
C LYS A 175 -9.83 4.35 15.24
N GLN A 176 -10.84 4.74 16.00
CA GLN A 176 -10.63 5.59 17.16
C GLN A 176 -9.79 4.84 18.18
N ASP A 177 -8.86 5.55 18.78
CA ASP A 177 -8.11 5.00 19.90
C ASP A 177 -9.08 4.62 21.01
N VAL A 178 -8.83 3.47 21.61
CA VAL A 178 -9.56 3.08 22.81
C VAL A 178 -9.14 4.04 23.91
N LYS A 179 -10.11 4.74 24.51
CA LYS A 179 -9.83 5.58 25.69
C LYS A 179 -9.12 4.72 26.73
N LEU A 180 -7.94 5.18 27.16
CA LEU A 180 -7.27 4.57 28.30
C LEU A 180 -8.25 4.60 29.47
N LYS A 181 -8.43 3.45 30.10
CA LYS A 181 -9.17 3.37 31.35
C LYS A 181 -8.37 4.12 32.41
N GLU A 182 -9.06 4.71 33.38
CA GLU A 182 -8.41 5.27 34.55
C GLU A 182 -7.58 4.19 35.27
N ASN A 183 -6.51 4.61 35.94
CA ASN A 183 -5.71 3.71 36.74
C ASN A 183 -6.61 3.05 37.81
N ASN A 184 -6.62 1.73 37.84
CA ASN A 184 -7.36 0.93 38.79
C ASN A 184 -6.44 0.15 39.74
N ASP A 185 -5.16 0.53 39.80
CA ASP A 185 -4.09 -0.11 40.59
C ASP A 185 -3.85 -1.59 40.29
N ILE A 186 -4.33 -2.06 39.12
CA ILE A 186 -4.06 -3.39 38.61
C ILE A 186 -3.05 -3.29 37.48
N TYR A 187 -1.86 -3.84 37.71
CA TYR A 187 -0.73 -3.77 36.79
C TYR A 187 -0.46 -5.14 36.19
N MET A 188 -0.08 -5.17 34.91
CA MET A 188 0.40 -6.38 34.23
C MET A 188 1.87 -6.20 33.86
N GLY A 189 2.74 -7.03 34.44
CA GLY A 189 4.10 -7.21 33.98
C GLY A 189 4.13 -8.22 32.83
N ILE A 190 4.81 -7.88 31.74
CA ILE A 190 4.98 -8.77 30.58
C ILE A 190 6.48 -8.99 30.36
N ASP A 191 6.90 -10.24 30.44
CA ASP A 191 8.23 -10.68 30.05
C ASP A 191 8.17 -11.47 28.74
N LEU A 192 8.99 -11.08 27.76
CA LEU A 192 9.02 -11.69 26.43
C LEU A 192 10.18 -12.67 26.34
N GLY A 193 9.88 -13.91 25.94
CA GLY A 193 10.88 -14.98 25.86
C GLY A 193 10.78 -15.79 24.57
N VAL A 194 11.63 -16.81 24.46
CA VAL A 194 11.73 -17.67 23.26
C VAL A 194 10.88 -18.95 23.43
N ASN A 195 11.08 -19.69 24.53
CA ASN A 195 10.30 -20.89 24.83
C ASN A 195 8.89 -20.55 25.34
N ASN A 196 8.83 -19.55 26.23
CA ASN A 196 7.62 -18.90 26.69
C ASN A 196 7.59 -17.54 26.02
N LEU A 197 6.79 -17.40 24.96
CA LEU A 197 6.76 -16.18 24.16
C LEU A 197 6.39 -14.98 25.01
N ILE A 198 5.37 -15.16 25.84
CA ILE A 198 4.85 -14.15 26.75
C ILE A 198 4.64 -14.83 28.09
N THR A 199 5.31 -14.32 29.12
CA THR A 199 5.01 -14.62 30.52
C THR A 199 4.41 -13.37 31.12
N ALA A 200 3.18 -13.47 31.62
CA ALA A 200 2.48 -12.33 32.20
C ALA A 200 2.13 -12.60 33.65
N TYR A 201 2.34 -11.58 34.49
CA TYR A 201 1.88 -11.53 35.87
C TYR A 201 0.99 -10.31 36.04
N ILE A 202 -0.19 -10.51 36.62
CA ILE A 202 -1.11 -9.46 37.00
C ILE A 202 -0.98 -9.27 38.52
N SER A 203 -0.95 -8.02 39.01
CA SER A 203 -0.85 -7.70 40.45
C SER A 203 -1.96 -8.32 41.31
N THR A 204 -3.04 -8.83 40.69
CA THR A 204 -4.08 -9.65 41.33
C THR A 204 -3.65 -11.10 41.62
N GLY A 205 -2.40 -11.47 41.34
CA GLY A 205 -1.85 -12.82 41.54
C GLY A 205 -2.06 -13.78 40.35
N LYS A 206 -2.81 -13.37 39.32
CA LYS A 206 -3.01 -14.19 38.12
C LYS A 206 -1.76 -14.21 37.25
N THR A 207 -1.39 -15.39 36.78
CA THR A 207 -0.32 -15.61 35.81
C THR A 207 -0.86 -16.34 34.58
N PHE A 208 -0.27 -16.05 33.43
CA PHE A 208 -0.47 -16.88 32.24
C PHE A 208 0.77 -16.88 31.37
N ILE A 209 0.94 -17.99 30.65
CA ILE A 209 2.07 -18.22 29.75
C ILE A 209 1.52 -18.50 28.36
N ILE A 210 2.03 -17.79 27.37
CA ILE A 210 1.80 -18.08 25.96
C ILE A 210 3.04 -18.80 25.43
N SER A 211 2.86 -20.05 25.00
CA SER A 211 3.95 -20.89 24.50
C SER A 211 4.54 -20.33 23.20
N GLY A 212 5.86 -20.19 23.15
CA GLY A 212 6.62 -19.83 21.95
C GLY A 212 7.05 -21.04 21.10
N ARG A 213 6.76 -22.27 21.55
CA ARG A 213 7.23 -23.49 20.89
C ARG A 213 6.76 -23.65 19.44
N GLN A 214 5.56 -23.15 19.11
CA GLN A 214 5.10 -23.14 17.72
C GLN A 214 5.93 -22.20 16.84
N LEU A 215 6.27 -21.01 17.32
CA LEU A 215 7.16 -20.08 16.61
C LEU A 215 8.55 -20.67 16.42
N LEU A 216 9.09 -21.33 17.45
CA LEU A 216 10.36 -22.07 17.36
C LEU A 216 10.33 -23.20 16.34
N SER A 217 9.24 -23.98 16.30
CA SER A 217 9.04 -25.05 15.32
C SER A 217 9.01 -24.51 13.89
N ILE A 218 8.28 -23.40 13.67
CA ILE A 218 8.23 -22.72 12.37
C ILE A 218 9.61 -22.19 11.99
N ASN A 219 10.34 -21.55 12.91
CA ASN A 219 11.66 -21.01 12.61
C ASN A 219 12.63 -22.12 12.18
N ARG A 220 12.67 -23.25 12.91
CA ARG A 220 13.49 -24.42 12.55
C ARG A 220 13.10 -25.11 11.24
N TYR A 221 11.90 -24.87 10.72
CA TYR A 221 11.47 -25.42 9.43
C TYR A 221 11.97 -24.57 8.25
N PHE A 222 12.23 -23.28 8.47
CA PHE A 222 12.69 -22.34 7.45
C PHE A 222 14.21 -22.03 7.54
N ASP A 223 14.84 -22.34 8.67
CA ASP A 223 16.30 -22.40 8.86
C ASP A 223 16.88 -23.73 8.37
#